data_AF-A0A4U1CDL8-F1
#
_entry.id   AF-A0A4U1CDL8-F1
#
_cell.length_a   1.000
_cell.length_b   1.000
_cell.length_c   1.000
_cell.angle_alpha   90.00
_cell.angle_beta   90.00
_cell.angle_gamma   90.00
#
_symmetry.space_group_name_H-M   'P 1'
#
loop_
_entity.id
_entity.type
_entity.pdbx_description
1 polymer ?
#
loop_
_entity_poly.entity_id
_entity_poly.type
_entity_poly.pdbx_seq_one_letter_code
_entity_poly.pdbx_strand_id
1 'polypeptide(L)'
;MKNTLLMLTALVLFMASGCKNNAALDESTAEDLVTAYLKSNPEYETAKIDVGEIRFRSINDMILLKKYKGLKEKGLIDLTLQKQKKKFLSKDSTYFYMVSLTDQSKPYILKQDERHATVKAVNYELDEEQPISLLQSDSRIAKVTVSLKKVKNDFAVFLKNKGTASDFITKTYKVKFKKETGWILVGE
;
A
#
# COMPACT_ATOMS: atom_id res chain seq x y z
N MET A 1 -46.72 -11.36 -27.35
CA MET A 1 -47.67 -11.09 -26.24
C MET A 1 -46.93 -11.37 -24.94
N LYS A 2 -46.96 -10.40 -23.99
CA LYS A 2 -46.93 -10.52 -22.51
C LYS A 2 -46.39 -11.86 -21.92
N ASN A 3 -45.54 -11.93 -20.90
CA ASN A 3 -45.17 -11.00 -19.83
C ASN A 3 -44.16 -11.71 -18.89
N THR A 4 -43.18 -10.97 -18.38
CA THR A 4 -42.64 -10.92 -16.99
C THR A 4 -42.26 -12.16 -16.16
N LEU A 5 -41.26 -11.92 -15.29
CA LEU A 5 -40.96 -12.54 -13.97
C LEU A 5 -40.09 -13.82 -14.03
N LEU A 6 -38.94 -13.97 -13.35
CA LEU A 6 -38.57 -13.50 -12.02
C LEU A 6 -37.02 -13.49 -11.87
N MET A 7 -36.46 -12.35 -11.44
CA MET A 7 -35.10 -12.18 -10.92
C MET A 7 -35.04 -12.71 -9.48
N LEU A 8 -33.99 -13.44 -9.10
CA LEU A 8 -33.67 -13.70 -7.69
C LEU A 8 -32.17 -13.45 -7.43
N THR A 9 -31.79 -12.19 -7.32
CA THR A 9 -30.53 -11.76 -6.68
C THR A 9 -30.69 -11.86 -5.17
N ALA A 10 -30.02 -12.84 -4.56
CA ALA A 10 -29.90 -12.95 -3.11
C ALA A 10 -28.93 -11.87 -2.59
N LEU A 11 -29.50 -10.71 -2.24
CA LEU A 11 -28.82 -9.66 -1.48
C LEU A 11 -28.84 -10.07 0.00
N VAL A 12 -27.71 -10.61 0.48
CA VAL A 12 -27.50 -10.85 1.92
C VAL A 12 -27.24 -9.49 2.58
N LEU A 13 -28.33 -8.87 3.04
CA LEU A 13 -28.30 -7.72 3.96
C LEU A 13 -28.05 -8.25 5.37
N PHE A 14 -26.80 -8.16 5.85
CA PHE A 14 -26.53 -8.17 7.29
C PHE A 14 -27.08 -6.87 7.89
N MET A 15 -28.33 -6.90 8.35
CA MET A 15 -28.87 -5.85 9.23
C MET A 15 -28.67 -6.27 10.69
N ALA A 16 -27.60 -5.78 11.31
CA ALA A 16 -27.50 -5.72 12.76
C ALA A 16 -28.26 -4.48 13.23
N SER A 17 -29.56 -4.62 13.49
CA SER A 17 -30.39 -3.59 14.12
C SER A 17 -30.20 -3.63 15.63
N GLY A 18 -29.19 -2.92 16.14
CA GLY A 18 -29.02 -2.62 17.56
C GLY A 18 -29.43 -1.18 17.87
N CYS A 19 -30.67 -0.95 18.31
CA CYS A 19 -31.07 0.31 18.93
C CYS A 19 -30.37 0.46 20.29
N LYS A 20 -29.30 1.27 20.37
CA LYS A 20 -28.71 1.71 21.65
C LYS A 20 -28.71 3.23 21.69
N ASN A 21 -29.60 3.80 22.50
CA ASN A 21 -29.82 5.25 22.63
C ASN A 21 -28.68 6.00 23.35
N ASN A 22 -27.58 5.32 23.67
CA ASN A 22 -26.28 5.91 24.01
C ASN A 22 -25.24 5.12 23.23
N ALA A 23 -24.83 5.64 22.07
CA ALA A 23 -23.81 5.00 21.26
C ALA A 23 -22.44 5.26 21.92
N ALA A 24 -22.13 4.55 23.00
CA ALA A 24 -20.74 4.41 23.41
C ALA A 24 -20.03 3.65 22.29
N LEU A 25 -18.98 4.25 21.72
CA LEU A 25 -18.15 3.56 20.75
C LEU A 25 -17.23 2.63 21.55
N ASP A 26 -17.42 1.31 21.41
CA ASP A 26 -16.50 0.34 21.97
C ASP A 26 -15.29 0.12 21.03
N GLU A 27 -14.24 -0.47 21.59
CA GLU A 27 -12.97 -0.69 20.88
C GLU A 27 -13.17 -1.60 19.66
N SER A 28 -13.97 -2.66 19.79
CA SER A 28 -14.28 -3.58 18.68
C SER A 28 -15.00 -2.90 17.51
N THR A 29 -15.98 -2.04 17.78
CA THR A 29 -16.68 -1.29 16.73
C THR A 29 -15.75 -0.27 16.08
N ALA A 30 -14.87 0.36 16.87
CA ALA A 30 -13.86 1.28 16.34
C ALA A 30 -12.85 0.55 15.44
N GLU A 31 -12.42 -0.66 15.83
CA GLU A 31 -11.53 -1.52 15.06
C GLU A 31 -12.14 -1.94 13.73
N ASP A 32 -13.40 -2.40 13.75
CA ASP A 32 -14.13 -2.79 12.53
C ASP A 32 -14.28 -1.61 11.57
N LEU A 33 -14.58 -0.42 12.09
CA LEU A 33 -14.71 0.80 11.29
C LEU A 33 -13.39 1.21 10.64
N VAL A 34 -12.28 1.18 11.40
CA VAL A 34 -10.95 1.51 10.87
C VAL A 34 -10.51 0.44 9.87
N THR A 35 -10.74 -0.84 10.15
CA THR A 35 -10.42 -1.95 9.24
C THR A 35 -11.18 -1.85 7.93
N ALA A 36 -12.49 -1.59 7.99
CA ALA A 36 -13.30 -1.37 6.79
C ALA A 36 -12.81 -0.15 6.00
N TYR A 37 -12.45 0.93 6.69
CA TYR A 37 -11.90 2.12 6.06
C TYR A 37 -10.57 1.83 5.36
N LEU A 38 -9.60 1.19 6.03
CA LEU A 38 -8.29 0.82 5.46
C LEU A 38 -8.41 -0.15 4.28
N LYS A 39 -9.38 -1.07 4.30
CA LYS A 39 -9.67 -1.95 3.15
C LYS A 39 -10.12 -1.16 1.93
N SER A 40 -10.90 -0.11 2.13
CA SER A 40 -11.39 0.77 1.04
C SER A 40 -10.39 1.86 0.64
N ASN A 41 -9.54 2.30 1.57
CA ASN A 41 -8.53 3.34 1.41
C ASN A 41 -7.17 2.80 1.90
N PRO A 42 -6.54 1.89 1.14
CA PRO A 42 -5.30 1.28 1.57
C PRO A 42 -4.21 2.33 1.63
N GLU A 43 -3.50 2.35 2.75
CA GLU A 43 -2.35 3.21 2.94
C GLU A 43 -1.07 2.51 2.49
N TYR A 44 -0.26 3.23 1.72
CA TYR A 44 0.99 2.69 1.22
C TYR A 44 2.04 3.78 1.01
N GLU A 45 3.30 3.40 1.14
CA GLU A 45 4.42 4.20 0.64
C GLU A 45 4.76 3.81 -0.79
N THR A 46 5.23 4.79 -1.55
CA THR A 46 5.62 4.60 -2.94
C THR A 46 7.12 4.73 -3.13
N ALA A 47 7.66 3.91 -4.01
CA ALA A 47 9.01 4.05 -4.53
C ALA A 47 8.94 4.33 -6.03
N LYS A 48 9.91 5.08 -6.53
CA LYS A 48 10.10 5.29 -7.96
C LYS A 48 11.27 4.43 -8.44
N ILE A 49 11.02 3.63 -9.47
CA ILE A 49 12.04 2.81 -10.13
C ILE A 49 12.19 3.25 -11.58
N ASP A 50 13.38 3.02 -12.12
CA ASP A 50 13.67 3.27 -13.53
C ASP A 50 13.40 1.99 -14.32
N VAL A 51 12.82 2.15 -15.51
CA VAL A 51 12.51 1.06 -16.46
C VAL A 51 12.97 1.46 -17.86
N GLY A 52 13.03 0.51 -18.78
CA GLY A 52 13.62 0.70 -20.10
C GLY A 52 15.13 0.51 -20.10
N GLU A 53 15.84 1.20 -20.99
CA GLU A 53 17.31 1.10 -21.07
C GLU A 53 17.97 1.91 -19.94
N ILE A 54 18.69 1.21 -19.07
CA ILE A 54 19.42 1.80 -17.94
C ILE A 54 20.91 1.54 -18.11
N ARG A 55 21.68 2.61 -17.95
CA ARG A 55 23.14 2.59 -17.97
C ARG A 55 23.69 2.50 -16.55
N PHE A 56 24.55 1.53 -16.31
CA PHE A 56 25.28 1.36 -15.05
C PHE A 56 26.80 1.47 -15.28
N ARG A 57 27.46 2.36 -14.56
CA ARG A 57 28.91 2.61 -14.65
C ARG A 57 29.58 2.82 -13.28
N SER A 58 28.93 3.54 -12.38
CA SER A 58 29.50 3.92 -11.09
C SER A 58 29.37 2.80 -10.04
N ILE A 59 30.07 2.94 -8.90
CA ILE A 59 29.91 2.01 -7.76
C ILE A 59 28.46 2.04 -7.23
N ASN A 60 27.85 3.22 -7.15
CA ASN A 60 26.45 3.36 -6.73
C ASN A 60 25.51 2.68 -7.73
N ASP A 61 25.84 2.73 -9.02
CA ASP A 61 25.09 2.03 -10.06
C ASP A 61 25.21 0.51 -9.88
N MET A 62 26.37 0.00 -9.45
CA MET A 62 26.52 -1.43 -9.16
C MET A 62 25.67 -1.87 -7.95
N ILE A 63 25.53 -1.01 -6.94
CA ILE A 63 24.60 -1.25 -5.81
C ILE A 63 23.16 -1.27 -6.31
N LEU A 64 22.78 -0.31 -7.17
CA LEU A 64 21.46 -0.25 -7.78
C LEU A 64 21.18 -1.49 -8.65
N LEU A 65 22.16 -1.94 -9.44
CA LEU A 65 22.07 -3.15 -10.26
C LEU A 65 21.83 -4.40 -9.41
N LYS A 66 22.45 -4.50 -8.23
CA LYS A 66 22.17 -5.60 -7.28
C LYS A 66 20.72 -5.61 -6.83
N LYS A 67 20.10 -4.44 -6.60
CA LYS A 67 18.67 -4.33 -6.27
C LYS A 67 17.79 -4.87 -7.40
N TYR A 68 18.07 -4.46 -8.65
CA TYR A 68 17.36 -4.98 -9.82
C TYR A 68 17.54 -6.50 -9.97
N LYS A 69 18.76 -7.03 -9.77
CA LYS A 69 18.97 -8.49 -9.79
C LYS A 69 18.13 -9.22 -8.75
N GLY A 70 18.01 -8.68 -7.53
CA GLY A 70 17.14 -9.25 -6.51
C GLY A 70 15.65 -9.28 -6.91
N LEU A 71 15.16 -8.24 -7.59
CA LEU A 71 13.80 -8.25 -8.15
C LEU A 71 13.65 -9.25 -9.31
N LYS A 72 14.69 -9.42 -10.13
CA LYS A 72 14.71 -10.40 -11.23
C LYS A 72 14.60 -11.83 -10.71
N GLU A 73 15.36 -12.16 -9.67
CA GLU A 73 15.33 -13.48 -9.03
C GLU A 73 13.94 -13.82 -8.49
N LYS A 74 13.17 -12.81 -8.07
CA LYS A 74 11.78 -12.94 -7.61
C LYS A 74 10.76 -12.89 -8.75
N GLY A 75 11.21 -12.79 -10.00
CA GLY A 75 10.34 -12.74 -11.18
C GLY A 75 9.50 -11.47 -11.29
N LEU A 76 9.83 -10.40 -10.57
CA LEU A 76 9.10 -9.13 -10.58
C LEU A 76 9.54 -8.21 -11.73
N ILE A 77 10.77 -8.40 -12.22
CA ILE A 77 11.29 -7.69 -13.38
C ILE A 77 12.03 -8.64 -14.30
N ASP A 78 12.08 -8.28 -15.57
CA ASP A 78 13.05 -8.79 -16.51
C ASP A 78 14.23 -7.83 -16.58
N LEU A 79 15.44 -8.40 -16.60
CA LEU A 79 16.69 -7.66 -16.66
C LEU A 79 17.60 -8.35 -17.68
N THR A 80 17.80 -7.68 -18.82
CA THR A 80 18.53 -8.21 -19.98
C THR A 80 19.69 -7.29 -20.33
N LEU A 81 20.91 -7.85 -20.38
CA LEU A 81 22.10 -7.10 -20.78
C LEU A 81 22.05 -6.83 -22.29
N GLN A 82 21.99 -5.57 -22.69
CA GLN A 82 21.98 -5.17 -24.10
C GLN A 82 23.39 -4.93 -24.62
N LYS A 83 24.21 -4.21 -23.84
CA LYS A 83 25.55 -3.81 -24.27
C LYS A 83 26.50 -3.73 -23.09
N GLN A 84 27.72 -4.22 -23.29
CA GLN A 84 28.82 -4.04 -22.34
C GLN A 84 29.98 -3.35 -23.06
N LYS A 85 30.35 -2.16 -22.59
CA LYS A 85 31.53 -1.44 -23.08
C LYS A 85 32.63 -1.54 -22.04
N LYS A 86 33.60 -2.42 -22.29
CA LYS A 86 34.84 -2.50 -21.52
C LYS A 86 35.77 -1.39 -22.00
N LYS A 87 36.25 -0.55 -21.08
CA LYS A 87 37.26 0.48 -21.42
C LYS A 87 38.63 -0.20 -21.36
N PHE A 88 39.27 -0.40 -22.51
CA PHE A 88 40.61 -0.98 -22.57
C PHE A 88 41.55 -0.13 -21.68
N LEU A 89 42.24 -0.76 -20.72
CA LEU A 89 43.09 -0.15 -19.68
C LEU A 89 42.41 0.53 -18.46
N SER A 90 41.08 0.46 -18.30
CA SER A 90 40.41 0.99 -17.10
C SER A 90 39.48 -0.05 -16.46
N LYS A 91 39.39 -0.04 -15.12
CA LYS A 91 38.44 -0.87 -14.36
C LYS A 91 36.98 -0.45 -14.56
N ASP A 92 36.72 0.71 -15.18
CA ASP A 92 35.39 1.28 -15.32
C ASP A 92 34.67 0.73 -16.55
N SER A 93 34.12 -0.49 -16.41
CA SER A 93 33.21 -1.06 -17.41
C SER A 93 31.85 -0.37 -17.35
N THR A 94 31.25 -0.10 -18.51
CA THR A 94 29.87 0.42 -18.60
C THR A 94 28.95 -0.70 -19.09
N TYR A 95 27.82 -0.88 -18.42
CA TYR A 95 26.79 -1.86 -18.76
C TYR A 95 25.48 -1.15 -19.12
N PHE A 96 24.81 -1.61 -20.16
CA PHE A 96 23.49 -1.16 -20.55
C PHE A 96 22.54 -2.36 -20.42
N TYR A 97 21.54 -2.22 -19.56
CA TYR A 97 20.51 -3.24 -19.36
C TYR A 97 19.16 -2.70 -19.80
N MET A 98 18.34 -3.56 -20.39
CA MET A 98 16.90 -3.33 -20.53
C MET A 98 16.21 -3.87 -19.28
N VAL A 99 15.43 -3.03 -18.62
CA VAL A 99 14.58 -3.38 -17.48
C VAL A 99 13.12 -3.29 -17.89
N SER A 100 12.38 -4.38 -17.74
CA SER A 100 10.93 -4.40 -17.95
C SER A 100 10.21 -5.02 -16.77
N LEU A 101 8.99 -4.55 -16.53
CA LEU A 101 8.10 -5.06 -15.50
C LEU A 101 7.44 -6.35 -15.98
N THR A 102 7.40 -7.38 -15.13
CA THR A 102 6.72 -8.64 -15.45
C THR A 102 5.25 -8.58 -15.04
N ASP A 103 4.47 -9.58 -15.45
CA ASP A 103 3.07 -9.72 -15.02
C ASP A 103 2.92 -9.84 -13.50
N GLN A 104 3.90 -10.43 -12.81
CA GLN A 104 3.89 -10.56 -11.34
C GLN A 104 4.00 -9.22 -10.62
N SER A 105 4.54 -8.18 -11.29
CA SER A 105 4.68 -6.86 -10.70
C SER A 105 3.41 -6.02 -10.72
N LYS A 106 2.44 -6.36 -11.59
CA LYS A 106 1.16 -5.64 -11.78
C LYS A 106 0.47 -5.17 -10.49
N PRO A 107 0.28 -5.99 -9.44
CA PRO A 107 -0.43 -5.55 -8.22
C PRO A 107 0.30 -4.44 -7.45
N TYR A 108 1.60 -4.24 -7.70
CA TYR A 108 2.40 -3.22 -7.06
C TYR A 108 2.52 -1.93 -7.88
N ILE A 109 2.19 -1.95 -9.17
CA ILE A 109 2.35 -0.78 -10.05
C ILE A 109 1.18 0.19 -9.86
N LEU A 110 1.50 1.45 -9.57
CA LEU A 110 0.52 2.54 -9.48
C LEU A 110 0.48 3.37 -10.76
N LYS A 111 1.66 3.64 -11.33
CA LYS A 111 1.82 4.42 -12.54
C LYS A 111 3.05 3.93 -13.29
N GLN A 112 2.95 3.90 -14.62
CA GLN A 112 4.06 3.56 -15.48
C GLN A 112 4.17 4.59 -16.61
N ASP A 113 5.38 5.09 -16.80
CA ASP A 113 5.82 5.91 -17.92
C ASP A 113 6.91 5.13 -18.69
N GLU A 114 7.36 5.63 -19.85
CA GLU A 114 8.36 4.95 -20.69
C GLU A 114 9.69 4.66 -19.98
N ARG A 115 10.06 5.50 -19.02
CA ARG A 115 11.36 5.43 -18.31
C ARG A 115 11.24 5.16 -16.83
N HIS A 116 10.04 5.24 -16.26
CA HIS A 116 9.84 5.16 -14.83
C HIS A 116 8.57 4.41 -14.47
N ALA A 117 8.61 3.70 -13.35
CA ALA A 117 7.41 3.18 -12.71
C ALA A 117 7.34 3.64 -11.25
N THR A 118 6.15 4.04 -10.83
CA THR A 118 5.81 4.29 -9.43
C THR A 118 5.17 3.02 -8.89
N VAL A 119 5.77 2.47 -7.84
CA VAL A 119 5.37 1.19 -7.25
C VAL A 119 5.02 1.36 -5.78
N LYS A 120 4.05 0.59 -5.29
CA LYS A 120 3.83 0.38 -3.86
C LYS A 120 5.04 -0.36 -3.31
N ALA A 121 5.60 0.14 -2.22
CA ALA A 121 6.81 -0.42 -1.60
C ALA A 121 6.59 -0.82 -0.14
N VAL A 122 5.66 -0.16 0.55
CA VAL A 122 5.20 -0.52 1.90
C VAL A 122 3.69 -0.48 1.89
N ASN A 123 3.05 -1.49 2.45
CA ASN A 123 1.64 -1.43 2.83
C ASN A 123 1.55 -1.19 4.33
N TYR A 124 0.56 -0.41 4.74
CA TYR A 124 0.25 -0.20 6.14
C TYR A 124 -0.93 -1.09 6.53
N GLU A 125 -0.70 -1.97 7.50
CA GLU A 125 -1.70 -2.90 8.03
C GLU A 125 -1.98 -2.56 9.48
N LEU A 126 -3.20 -2.81 9.95
CA LEU A 126 -3.56 -2.58 11.34
C LEU A 126 -2.73 -3.50 12.23
N ASP A 127 -2.13 -2.96 13.29
CA ASP A 127 -1.39 -3.73 14.27
C ASP A 127 -2.38 -4.33 15.30
N GLU A 128 -2.84 -5.56 15.06
CA GLU A 128 -3.78 -6.28 15.94
C GLU A 128 -3.23 -6.50 17.37
N GLU A 129 -1.91 -6.42 17.55
CA GLU A 129 -1.26 -6.60 18.85
C GLU A 129 -1.29 -5.31 19.69
N GLN A 130 -1.51 -4.14 19.09
CA GLN A 130 -1.54 -2.87 19.81
C GLN A 130 -2.96 -2.41 20.11
N PRO A 131 -3.25 -2.00 21.36
CA PRO A 131 -4.57 -1.52 21.73
C PRO A 131 -4.90 -0.23 20.98
N ILE A 132 -6.12 -0.17 20.45
CA ILE A 132 -6.66 1.03 19.81
C ILE A 132 -7.00 2.05 20.88
N SER A 133 -6.47 3.27 20.76
CA SER A 133 -6.77 4.34 21.71
C SER A 133 -8.00 5.11 21.26
N LEU A 134 -9.04 5.08 22.08
CA LEU A 134 -10.31 5.73 21.81
C LEU A 134 -10.51 6.95 22.72
N LEU A 135 -10.61 8.12 22.10
CA LEU A 135 -10.91 9.38 22.77
C LEU A 135 -12.27 9.89 22.31
N GLN A 136 -13.30 9.59 23.09
CA GLN A 136 -14.63 10.12 22.85
C GLN A 136 -14.72 11.56 23.38
N SER A 137 -14.73 12.53 22.46
CA SER A 137 -14.82 13.95 22.82
C SER A 137 -16.26 14.38 23.11
N ASP A 138 -17.24 13.74 22.47
CA ASP A 138 -18.68 13.99 22.65
C ASP A 138 -19.47 12.69 22.37
N SER A 139 -20.73 12.65 22.79
CA SER A 139 -21.75 11.65 22.44
C SER A 139 -21.87 11.33 20.94
N ARG A 140 -21.39 12.23 20.06
CA ARG A 140 -21.47 12.08 18.60
C ARG A 140 -20.14 12.11 17.87
N ILE A 141 -19.03 12.35 18.55
CA ILE A 141 -17.70 12.50 17.93
C ILE A 141 -16.66 11.76 18.78
N ALA A 142 -15.92 10.88 18.14
CA ALA A 142 -14.78 10.17 18.73
C ALA A 142 -13.53 10.33 17.85
N LYS A 143 -12.37 10.21 18.47
CA LYS A 143 -11.08 10.06 17.81
C LYS A 143 -10.57 8.65 18.11
N VAL A 144 -10.20 7.94 17.06
CA VAL A 144 -9.69 6.57 17.15
C VAL A 144 -8.25 6.60 16.66
N THR A 145 -7.32 6.38 17.57
CA THR A 145 -5.90 6.33 17.27
C THR A 145 -5.47 4.88 17.16
N VAL A 146 -4.95 4.51 15.99
CA VAL A 146 -4.46 3.17 15.70
C VAL A 146 -2.98 3.20 15.36
N SER A 147 -2.30 2.10 15.66
CA SER A 147 -0.96 1.83 15.16
C SER A 147 -1.07 1.00 13.88
N LEU A 148 -0.39 1.47 12.83
CA LEU A 148 -0.29 0.76 11.56
C LEU A 148 1.13 0.25 11.39
N LYS A 149 1.27 -1.05 11.20
CA LYS A 149 2.55 -1.73 10.96
C LYS A 149 2.97 -1.56 9.50
N LYS A 150 4.26 -1.29 9.30
CA LYS A 150 4.89 -1.20 7.98
C LYS A 150 5.18 -2.60 7.45
N VAL A 151 4.42 -3.03 6.45
CA VAL A 151 4.66 -4.28 5.72
C VAL A 151 5.43 -3.97 4.44
N LYS A 152 6.76 -4.13 4.49
CA LYS A 152 7.67 -3.90 3.37
C LYS A 152 7.54 -5.02 2.35
N ASN A 153 7.37 -4.67 1.09
CA ASN A 153 7.40 -5.63 -0.01
C ASN A 153 8.78 -5.64 -0.72
N ASP A 154 8.90 -6.40 -1.80
CA ASP A 154 10.17 -6.54 -2.52
C ASP A 154 10.69 -5.25 -3.15
N PHE A 155 9.80 -4.30 -3.47
CA PHE A 155 10.16 -2.97 -3.98
C PHE A 155 10.63 -2.01 -2.87
N ALA A 156 10.51 -2.38 -1.59
CA ALA A 156 11.00 -1.56 -0.46
C ALA A 156 12.49 -1.23 -0.57
N VAL A 157 13.28 -2.03 -1.29
CA VAL A 157 14.70 -1.75 -1.55
C VAL A 157 14.94 -0.43 -2.32
N PHE A 158 13.91 0.12 -2.96
CA PHE A 158 13.94 1.40 -3.68
C PHE A 158 13.36 2.58 -2.89
N LEU A 159 12.90 2.36 -1.66
CA LEU A 159 12.48 3.46 -0.80
C LEU A 159 13.66 4.39 -0.54
N LYS A 160 13.42 5.68 -0.71
CA LYS A 160 14.35 6.70 -0.22
C LYS A 160 14.19 6.71 1.29
N ASN A 161 15.29 6.64 2.05
CA ASN A 161 15.30 6.79 3.51
C ASN A 161 14.73 8.17 3.89
N LYS A 162 13.41 8.29 3.92
CA LYS A 162 12.65 9.48 4.28
C LYS A 162 11.56 9.04 5.25
N GLY A 163 11.93 8.75 6.50
CA GLY A 163 10.94 8.72 7.59
C GLY A 163 11.06 7.53 8.55
N THR A 164 11.30 7.90 9.80
CA THR A 164 11.25 7.14 11.07
C THR A 164 11.97 5.78 11.10
N ALA A 165 12.92 5.64 12.03
CA ALA A 165 13.52 4.35 12.42
C ALA A 165 12.53 3.36 13.06
N SER A 166 11.23 3.66 12.98
CA SER A 166 10.14 2.85 13.51
C SER A 166 9.49 2.05 12.38
N ASP A 167 9.19 0.80 12.67
CA ASP A 167 8.45 -0.10 11.78
C ASP A 167 6.92 0.08 11.88
N PHE A 168 6.44 1.12 12.57
CA PHE A 168 5.02 1.49 12.63
C PHE A 168 4.81 3.00 12.45
N ILE A 169 3.58 3.37 12.12
CA ILE A 169 3.07 4.75 12.20
C ILE A 169 1.83 4.77 13.10
N THR A 170 1.57 5.89 13.74
CA THR A 170 0.34 6.09 14.51
C THR A 170 -0.54 7.07 13.76
N LYS A 171 -1.78 6.69 13.49
CA LYS A 171 -2.77 7.54 12.83
C LYS A 171 -3.99 7.73 13.68
N THR A 172 -4.54 8.94 13.64
CA THR A 172 -5.77 9.28 14.35
C THR A 172 -6.87 9.50 13.32
N TYR A 173 -7.97 8.80 13.47
CA TYR A 173 -9.16 8.94 12.63
C TYR A 173 -10.29 9.59 13.41
N LYS A 174 -11.01 10.50 12.76
CA LYS A 174 -12.20 11.13 13.33
C LYS A 174 -13.45 10.36 12.93
N VAL A 175 -14.17 9.85 13.93
CA VAL A 175 -15.44 9.14 13.77
C VAL A 175 -16.60 10.01 14.25
N LYS A 176 -17.71 9.99 13.52
CA LYS A 176 -18.93 10.74 13.84
C LYS A 176 -20.15 9.82 13.82
N PHE A 177 -20.98 9.93 14.84
CA PHE A 177 -22.23 9.18 14.92
C PHE A 177 -23.32 9.86 14.08
N LYS A 178 -23.93 9.11 13.15
CA LYS A 178 -25.14 9.49 12.42
C LYS A 178 -26.28 8.56 12.84
N LYS A 179 -27.44 9.13 13.20
CA LYS A 179 -28.59 8.37 13.70
C LYS A 179 -29.10 7.30 12.73
N GLU A 180 -28.94 7.51 11.43
CA GLU A 180 -29.46 6.62 10.38
C GLU A 180 -28.48 5.52 9.96
N THR A 181 -27.16 5.79 10.05
CA THR A 181 -26.12 4.89 9.53
C THR A 181 -25.14 4.39 10.60
N GLY A 182 -25.29 4.81 11.85
CA GLY A 182 -24.36 4.54 12.93
C GLY A 182 -23.09 5.40 12.87
N TRP A 183 -22.01 4.91 13.47
CA TRP A 183 -20.69 5.56 13.45
C TRP A 183 -20.07 5.51 12.06
N ILE A 184 -19.59 6.65 11.57
CA ILE A 184 -18.91 6.77 10.28
C ILE A 184 -17.57 7.49 10.43
N LEU A 185 -16.57 7.05 9.67
CA LEU A 185 -15.27 7.71 9.61
C LEU A 185 -15.38 8.94 8.68
N VAL A 186 -15.02 10.11 9.19
CA VAL A 186 -15.21 11.41 8.49
C VAL A 186 -13.90 11.96 7.95
N GLY A 187 -12.76 11.46 8.43
CA GLY A 187 -11.43 11.82 7.93
C GLY A 187 -10.31 11.42 8.89
N GLU A 188 -9.08 11.54 8.40
CA GLU A 188 -7.84 11.55 9.18
C GLU A 188 -7.61 12.95 9.78
#